data_AF-A0A927KY00-F1
#
_entry.id   AF-A0A927KY00-F1
#
_cell.length_a   1.000
_cell.length_b   1.000
_cell.length_c   1.000
_cell.angle_alpha   90.00
_cell.angle_beta   90.00
_cell.angle_gamma   90.00
#
_symmetry.space_group_name_H-M   'P 1'
#
loop_
_entity.id
_entity.type
_entity.pdbx_description
1 polymer ?
#
loop_
_entity_poly.entity_id
_entity_poly.type
_entity_poly.pdbx_seq_one_letter_code
_entity_poly.pdbx_strand_id
1 'polypeptide(L)'
;MSTNSPTIPANVAAHVLWSEGLGGYPAGSSTTKLLDAWASADDTNAARLAAGWPEYAAAFALMQQPDGTTRLRAIATGEVTA
;
A
#
# COMPACT_ATOMS: atom_id res chain seq x y z
N MET A 1 20.56 -4.05 12.86
CA MET A 1 20.01 -4.45 11.55
C MET A 1 19.25 -3.26 11.01
N SER A 2 19.78 -2.58 9.99
CA SER A 2 19.12 -1.43 9.38
C SER A 2 18.01 -1.93 8.48
N THR A 3 16.76 -1.84 8.92
CA THR A 3 15.59 -2.14 8.09
C THR A 3 15.39 -0.96 7.15
N ASN A 4 15.89 -1.07 5.92
CA ASN A 4 15.44 -0.20 4.83
C ASN A 4 13.96 -0.53 4.61
N SER A 5 13.08 0.30 5.17
CA SER A 5 11.66 0.25 4.85
C SER A 5 11.53 0.39 3.33
N PRO A 6 10.81 -0.51 2.64
CA PRO A 6 10.69 -0.44 1.19
C PRO A 6 10.05 0.91 0.83
N THR A 7 10.69 1.63 -0.10
CA THR A 7 10.15 2.89 -0.65
C THR A 7 8.82 2.57 -1.32
N ILE A 8 7.73 3.22 -0.90
CA ILE A 8 6.40 3.03 -1.50
C ILE A 8 6.36 3.81 -2.82
N PRO A 9 6.23 3.14 -3.98
CA PRO A 9 6.08 3.83 -5.25
C PRO A 9 4.73 4.58 -5.34
N ALA A 10 4.70 5.69 -6.10
CA ALA A 10 3.48 6.50 -6.28
C ALA A 10 2.28 5.70 -6.82
N ASN A 11 2.52 4.77 -7.76
CA ASN A 11 1.47 3.91 -8.28
C ASN A 11 0.93 2.93 -7.22
N VAL A 12 1.80 2.34 -6.41
CA VAL A 12 1.39 1.47 -5.29
C VAL A 12 0.51 2.24 -4.30
N ALA A 13 0.92 3.47 -3.94
CA ALA A 13 0.12 4.34 -3.09
C ALA A 13 -1.26 4.65 -3.69
N ALA A 14 -1.32 4.97 -5.00
CA ALA A 14 -2.58 5.21 -5.69
C ALA A 14 -3.49 3.98 -5.73
N HIS A 15 -2.91 2.79 -5.94
CA HIS A 15 -3.67 1.53 -5.97
C HIS A 15 -4.28 1.20 -4.60
N VAL A 16 -3.51 1.36 -3.53
CA VAL A 16 -3.98 1.10 -2.15
C VAL A 16 -5.04 2.12 -1.73
N LEU A 17 -4.86 3.41 -2.06
CA LEU A 17 -5.90 4.41 -1.84
C LEU A 17 -7.20 4.06 -2.58
N TRP A 18 -7.09 3.52 -3.80
CA TRP A 18 -8.25 3.13 -4.59
C TRP A 18 -8.97 1.92 -3.99
N SER A 19 -8.26 0.89 -3.52
CA SER A 19 -8.88 -0.28 -2.89
C SER A 19 -9.62 0.07 -1.61
N GLU A 20 -9.16 1.10 -0.88
CA GLU A 20 -9.77 1.58 0.36
C GLU A 20 -10.87 2.65 0.13
N GLY A 21 -11.15 3.02 -1.13
CA GLY A 21 -12.16 4.04 -1.46
C GLY A 21 -11.75 5.48 -1.10
N LEU A 22 -10.45 5.75 -1.00
CA LEU A 22 -9.89 7.02 -0.52
C LEU A 22 -9.32 7.93 -1.62
N GLY A 23 -9.55 7.59 -2.90
CA GLY A 23 -9.03 8.27 -4.08
C GLY A 23 -8.04 7.41 -4.86
N GLY A 24 -7.21 8.01 -5.72
CA GLY A 24 -6.25 7.25 -6.54
C GLY A 24 -6.88 6.62 -7.79
N TYR A 25 -6.18 5.66 -8.39
CA TYR A 25 -6.63 4.97 -9.60
C TYR A 25 -6.48 3.45 -9.44
N PRO A 26 -7.33 2.65 -10.12
CA PRO A 26 -7.28 1.19 -10.01
C PRO A 26 -5.98 0.63 -10.59
N ALA A 27 -5.49 -0.43 -9.97
CA ALA A 27 -4.44 -1.25 -10.55
C ALA A 27 -4.95 -2.11 -11.72
N GLY A 28 -4.03 -2.80 -12.40
CA GLY A 28 -4.41 -3.86 -13.33
C GLY A 28 -5.10 -5.04 -12.63
N SER A 29 -5.82 -5.86 -13.38
CA SER A 29 -6.72 -6.90 -12.87
C SER A 29 -6.07 -7.90 -11.89
N SER A 30 -4.81 -8.30 -12.13
CA SER A 30 -4.07 -9.18 -11.22
C SER A 30 -3.80 -8.52 -9.88
N THR A 31 -3.40 -7.24 -9.89
CA THR A 31 -3.11 -6.47 -8.69
C THR A 31 -4.40 -6.10 -7.95
N THR A 32 -5.51 -5.87 -8.64
CA THR A 32 -6.82 -5.71 -8.00
C THR A 32 -7.17 -6.94 -7.17
N LYS A 33 -7.00 -8.16 -7.73
CA LYS A 33 -7.24 -9.40 -6.98
C LYS A 33 -6.29 -9.58 -5.79
N LEU A 34 -5.05 -9.09 -5.90
CA LEU A 34 -4.11 -9.06 -4.78
C LEU A 34 -4.64 -8.16 -3.65
N LEU A 35 -5.16 -6.98 -3.97
CA LEU A 35 -5.73 -6.05 -2.99
C LEU A 35 -6.99 -6.63 -2.34
N ASP A 36 -7.86 -7.28 -3.13
CA ASP A 36 -9.04 -8.00 -2.61
C ASP A 36 -8.64 -9.16 -1.68
N ALA A 37 -7.56 -9.88 -2.02
CA ALA A 37 -7.00 -10.92 -1.16
C ALA A 37 -6.47 -10.33 0.16
N TRP A 38 -5.87 -9.14 0.12
CA TRP A 38 -5.41 -8.44 1.32
C TRP A 38 -6.58 -8.03 2.22
N ALA A 39 -7.66 -7.51 1.64
CA ALA A 39 -8.85 -7.07 2.36
C ALA A 39 -9.58 -8.23 3.08
N SER A 40 -9.37 -9.47 2.62
CA SER A 40 -9.98 -10.69 3.19
C SER A 40 -8.99 -11.58 3.94
N ALA A 41 -7.73 -11.19 4.05
CA ALA A 41 -6.69 -12.00 4.68
C ALA A 41 -6.76 -11.97 6.21
N ASP A 42 -6.64 -13.15 6.83
CA ASP A 42 -6.24 -13.26 8.24
C ASP A 42 -4.76 -12.85 8.44
N ASP A 43 -4.33 -12.70 9.70
CA ASP A 43 -2.97 -12.27 10.03
C ASP A 43 -1.87 -13.15 9.40
N THR A 44 -2.10 -14.47 9.30
CA THR A 44 -1.11 -15.40 8.73
C THR A 44 -0.98 -15.21 7.23
N ASN A 45 -2.11 -15.07 6.54
CA ASN A 45 -2.14 -14.83 5.10
C ASN A 45 -1.68 -13.41 4.75
N ALA A 46 -2.02 -12.41 5.56
CA ALA A 46 -1.51 -11.05 5.42
C ALA A 46 0.02 -11.00 5.56
N ALA A 47 0.60 -11.76 6.49
CA ALA A 47 2.05 -11.88 6.62
C ALA A 47 2.72 -12.51 5.38
N ARG A 48 2.07 -13.51 4.74
CA ARG A 48 2.55 -14.10 3.49
C ARG A 48 2.46 -13.13 2.32
N LEU A 49 1.34 -12.40 2.21
CA LEU A 49 1.18 -11.33 1.22
C LEU A 49 2.25 -10.24 1.42
N ALA A 50 2.52 -9.85 2.67
CA ALA A 50 3.53 -8.86 2.98
C ALA A 50 4.94 -9.28 2.58
N ALA A 51 5.27 -10.56 2.71
CA ALA A 51 6.57 -11.09 2.27
C ALA A 51 6.70 -11.11 0.73
N GLY A 52 5.60 -11.31 0.00
CA GLY A 52 5.60 -11.34 -1.48
C GLY A 52 5.50 -9.97 -2.14
N TRP A 53 4.88 -9.00 -1.47
CA TRP A 53 4.63 -7.64 -1.97
C TRP A 53 4.96 -6.57 -0.92
N PRO A 54 6.25 -6.38 -0.61
CA PRO A 54 6.70 -5.54 0.50
C PRO A 54 6.30 -4.06 0.35
N GLU A 55 6.20 -3.52 -0.86
CA GLU A 55 5.77 -2.15 -1.12
C GLU A 55 4.29 -1.94 -0.78
N TYR A 56 3.44 -2.93 -1.09
CA TYR A 56 2.02 -2.91 -0.72
C TYR A 56 1.86 -3.05 0.79
N ALA A 57 2.64 -3.93 1.42
CA ALA A 57 2.65 -4.03 2.88
C ALA A 57 3.05 -2.72 3.54
N ALA A 58 4.07 -2.03 3.03
CA ALA A 58 4.47 -0.73 3.55
C ALA A 58 3.39 0.33 3.34
N ALA A 59 2.67 0.33 2.22
CA ALA A 59 1.54 1.22 1.99
C ALA A 59 0.40 0.97 3.00
N PHE A 60 0.00 -0.29 3.21
CA PHE A 60 -1.00 -0.63 4.23
C PHE A 60 -0.52 -0.30 5.65
N ALA A 61 0.74 -0.60 5.99
CA ALA A 61 1.32 -0.26 7.29
C ALA A 61 1.39 1.26 7.52
N LEU A 62 1.68 2.05 6.48
CA LEU A 62 1.66 3.51 6.54
C LEU A 62 0.26 4.00 6.87
N MET A 63 -0.80 3.44 6.27
CA MET A 63 -2.18 3.83 6.57
C MET A 63 -2.60 3.60 8.02
N GLN A 64 -2.00 2.63 8.72
CA GLN A 64 -2.26 2.39 10.14
C GLN A 64 -1.62 3.42 11.06
N GLN A 65 -0.73 4.28 10.55
CA GLN A 65 -0.09 5.33 11.34
C GLN A 65 -0.99 6.56 11.48
N PRO A 66 -0.80 7.39 12.51
CA PRO A 66 -1.34 8.74 12.55
C PRO A 66 -0.92 9.51 11.28
N ASP A 67 -1.89 10.15 10.61
CA ASP A 67 -1.74 10.82 9.31
C ASP A 67 -1.33 9.93 8.13
N GLY A 68 -1.42 8.60 8.29
CA GLY A 68 -1.02 7.60 7.30
C GLY A 68 -1.64 7.83 5.92
N THR A 69 -2.96 8.02 5.88
CA THR A 69 -3.70 8.32 4.64
C THR A 69 -3.23 9.60 3.96
N THR A 70 -2.97 10.66 4.73
CA THR A 70 -2.47 11.94 4.20
C THR A 70 -1.10 11.78 3.57
N ARG A 71 -0.19 11.05 4.24
CA ARG A 71 1.14 10.74 3.71
C ARG A 71 1.06 9.86 2.47
N LEU A 72 0.19 8.85 2.47
CA LEU A 72 -0.01 7.98 1.32
C LEU A 72 -0.55 8.75 0.10
N ARG A 73 -1.45 9.72 0.32
CA ARG A 73 -1.91 10.64 -0.73
C ARG A 73 -0.77 11.49 -1.30
N ALA A 74 0.08 12.06 -0.44
CA ALA A 74 1.24 12.84 -0.90
C ALA A 74 2.21 11.99 -1.73
N ILE A 75 2.40 10.71 -1.38
CA ILE A 75 3.22 9.77 -2.18
C ILE A 75 2.56 9.53 -3.54
N ALA A 76 1.24 9.30 -3.56
CA ALA A 76 0.49 9.05 -4.80
C ALA A 76 0.49 10.23 -5.78
N THR A 77 0.51 11.47 -5.26
CA THR A 77 0.56 12.71 -6.06
C THR A 77 1.98 13.15 -6.41
N GLY A 78 3.01 12.50 -5.88
CA GLY A 78 4.41 12.90 -6.05
C GLY A 78 4.80 14.14 -5.24
N GLU A 79 4.00 14.51 -4.23
CA GLU A 79 4.25 15.63 -3.32
C GLU A 79 5.26 15.29 -2.21
N VAL A 80 5.70 14.03 -2.11
CA VAL A 80 6.84 13.63 -1.28
C VAL A 80 8.11 13.71 -2.11
N THR A 81 8.85 14.81 -1.95
CA THR A 81 10.22 14.96 -2.45
C THR A 81 11.19 14.10 -1.65
N ALA A 82 12.08 13.41 -2.39
CA ALA A 82 13.38 12.80 -2.05
C ALA A 82 13.73 12.56 -0.58
#